data_AF-V4JK76-F1
#
_entry.id   AF-V4JK76-F1
#
_cell.length_a   1.000
_cell.length_b   1.000
_cell.length_c   1.000
_cell.angle_alpha   90.00
_cell.angle_beta   90.00
_cell.angle_gamma   90.00
#
_symmetry.space_group_name_H-M   'P 1'
#
loop_
_entity.id
_entity.type
_entity.pdbx_description
1 polymer ?
#
loop_
_entity_poly.entity_id
_entity_poly.type
_entity_poly.pdbx_seq_one_letter_code
_entity_poly.pdbx_strand_id
1 'polypeptide(L)'
;MMTRLNIVLALVAVLVTLAVMQTQAAEDRWKDLRSLPFPENYPTKESADRLHDEMLFHRATQVVGWSLPAMTLWYMKKGSEAEFGAGSNVLVIWKDRLNAETIVSTPNSDVIYAMGYVDLKADGPTVIEVPPKQQGILDDFWHRPLTDVGYVGPDKGEGGKYLILPPDYEGETPEGYYSFKSPTYNVFVFWRAFRDKETGDATEAVALMEQTRIYPLAEKDNPPEMRFPNGSGKPANMVYPRDYSYFEGLAEFVNAEAVDKEDWSMRGLMASLGIEKGKPFKPDARMKEILSAGAEVGMKMAEALRFGDKLQDTKYWPDRQWHNVLNVLDVEFKTDSYINVDARIGM
;
A
#
# COMPACT_ATOMS: atom_id res chain seq x y z
N MET A 1 8.37 -62.05 32.09
CA MET A 1 9.65 -61.97 31.35
C MET A 1 9.31 -61.78 29.87
N MET A 2 8.95 -60.54 29.48
CA MET A 2 8.79 -60.21 28.06
C MET A 2 10.19 -60.27 27.44
N THR A 3 10.39 -61.23 26.54
CA THR A 3 11.66 -61.48 25.87
C THR A 3 12.09 -60.25 25.09
N ARG A 4 13.39 -59.94 25.08
CA ARG A 4 13.99 -58.79 24.36
C ARG A 4 13.52 -58.69 22.90
N LEU A 5 13.11 -59.80 22.29
CA LEU A 5 12.56 -59.87 20.94
C LEU A 5 11.20 -59.16 20.78
N ASN A 6 10.32 -59.22 21.78
CA ASN A 6 8.99 -58.59 21.73
C ASN A 6 9.07 -57.07 21.90
N ILE A 7 10.08 -56.58 22.62
CA ILE A 7 10.36 -55.14 22.77
C ILE A 7 10.94 -54.58 21.46
N VAL A 8 11.82 -55.33 20.80
CA VAL A 8 12.38 -54.93 19.49
C VAL A 8 11.31 -54.93 18.39
N LEU A 9 10.42 -55.92 18.35
CA LEU A 9 9.30 -55.95 17.38
C LEU A 9 8.29 -54.81 17.60
N ALA A 10 8.00 -54.46 18.87
CA ALA A 10 7.14 -53.32 19.18
C ALA A 10 7.80 -51.97 18.83
N LEU A 11 9.10 -51.81 19.06
CA LEU A 11 9.86 -50.61 18.66
C LEU A 11 9.99 -50.47 17.14
N VAL A 12 10.18 -51.58 16.40
CA VAL A 12 10.20 -51.57 14.94
C VAL A 12 8.81 -51.26 14.38
N ALA A 13 7.73 -51.81 14.96
CA ALA A 13 6.37 -51.49 14.53
C ALA A 13 6.00 -50.01 14.80
N VAL A 14 6.43 -49.44 15.92
CA VAL A 14 6.23 -48.00 16.24
C VAL A 14 7.10 -47.08 15.38
N LEU A 15 8.32 -47.49 15.04
CA LEU A 15 9.18 -46.74 14.11
C LEU A 15 8.65 -46.80 12.67
N VAL A 16 8.06 -47.92 12.25
CA VAL A 16 7.44 -48.04 10.93
C VAL A 16 6.13 -47.23 10.86
N THR A 17 5.31 -47.19 11.91
CA THR A 17 4.10 -46.33 11.90
C THR A 17 4.41 -44.84 11.99
N LEU A 18 5.46 -44.43 12.72
CA LEU A 18 5.92 -43.03 12.73
C LEU A 18 6.58 -42.61 11.40
N ALA A 19 7.29 -43.52 10.72
CA ALA A 19 7.85 -43.25 9.40
C ALA A 19 6.79 -43.18 8.29
N VAL A 20 5.69 -43.95 8.40
CA VAL A 20 4.56 -43.92 7.47
C VAL A 20 3.69 -42.67 7.68
N MET A 21 3.63 -42.09 8.89
CA MET A 21 2.91 -40.83 9.12
C MET A 21 3.71 -39.57 8.75
N GLN A 22 5.05 -39.65 8.61
CA GLN A 22 5.88 -38.53 8.15
C GLN A 22 6.16 -38.54 6.63
N THR A 23 5.55 -39.47 5.90
CA THR A 23 5.60 -39.54 4.42
C THR A 23 4.22 -39.37 3.79
N GLN A 24 3.36 -38.53 4.38
CA GLN A 24 2.53 -37.68 3.55
C GLN A 24 3.48 -36.66 2.92
N ALA A 25 4.16 -37.08 1.84
CA ALA A 25 4.75 -36.14 0.90
C ALA A 25 3.71 -35.04 0.71
N ALA A 26 4.09 -33.76 0.87
CA ALA A 26 3.23 -32.66 0.50
C ALA A 26 2.65 -33.01 -0.87
N GLU A 27 1.36 -33.34 -0.93
CA GLU A 27 0.72 -33.66 -2.20
C GLU A 27 0.98 -32.46 -3.09
N ASP A 28 1.52 -32.72 -4.27
CA ASP A 28 1.73 -31.66 -5.26
C ASP A 28 0.36 -31.08 -5.57
N ARG A 29 0.04 -29.92 -4.97
CA ARG A 29 -1.26 -29.23 -5.07
C ARG A 29 -1.72 -29.16 -6.52
N TRP A 30 -0.79 -28.98 -7.47
CA TRP A 30 -1.10 -28.94 -8.88
C TRP A 30 -1.51 -30.30 -9.44
N LYS A 31 -0.89 -31.40 -9.02
CA LYS A 31 -1.32 -32.75 -9.42
C LYS A 31 -2.73 -33.05 -8.90
N ASP A 32 -3.00 -32.68 -7.65
CA ASP A 32 -4.29 -32.88 -7.01
C ASP A 32 -5.41 -32.11 -7.73
N LEU A 33 -5.25 -30.80 -7.96
CA LEU A 33 -6.20 -29.99 -8.72
C LEU A 33 -6.43 -30.52 -10.16
N ARG A 34 -5.36 -30.97 -10.84
CA ARG A 34 -5.44 -31.55 -12.19
C ARG A 34 -6.15 -32.92 -12.22
N SER A 35 -6.21 -33.61 -11.09
CA SER A 35 -6.81 -34.95 -11.00
C SER A 35 -8.31 -34.92 -10.73
N LEU A 36 -8.91 -33.74 -10.55
CA LEU A 36 -10.33 -33.59 -10.23
C LEU A 36 -11.24 -34.17 -11.34
N PRO A 37 -12.30 -34.89 -10.98
CA PRO A 37 -13.13 -35.63 -11.94
C PRO A 37 -14.03 -34.72 -12.78
N PHE A 38 -13.92 -34.86 -14.11
CA PHE A 38 -14.76 -34.23 -15.12
C PHE A 38 -15.42 -35.29 -16.02
N PRO A 39 -16.37 -36.09 -15.52
CA PRO A 39 -17.10 -37.05 -16.35
C PRO A 39 -17.74 -36.34 -17.55
N GLU A 40 -17.48 -36.83 -18.76
CA GLU A 40 -17.98 -36.25 -20.01
C GLU A 40 -17.62 -34.75 -20.19
N ASN A 41 -16.50 -34.30 -19.61
CA ASN A 41 -16.03 -32.91 -19.58
C ASN A 41 -16.89 -31.94 -18.74
N TYR A 42 -17.77 -32.44 -17.87
CA TYR A 42 -18.49 -31.64 -16.88
C TYR A 42 -17.92 -31.86 -15.48
N PRO A 43 -17.66 -30.81 -14.69
CA PRO A 43 -17.16 -30.99 -13.33
C PRO A 43 -18.22 -31.68 -12.46
N THR A 44 -17.79 -32.56 -11.55
CA THR A 44 -18.63 -32.90 -10.40
C THR A 44 -18.87 -31.67 -9.53
N LYS A 45 -19.92 -31.68 -8.71
CA LYS A 45 -20.19 -30.57 -7.77
C LYS A 45 -18.97 -30.27 -6.88
N GLU A 46 -18.34 -31.31 -6.34
CA GLU A 46 -17.15 -31.18 -5.52
C GLU A 46 -15.99 -30.54 -6.28
N SER A 47 -15.74 -30.98 -7.54
CA SER A 47 -14.69 -30.39 -8.38
C SER A 47 -14.96 -28.92 -8.67
N ALA A 48 -16.21 -28.56 -8.96
CA ALA A 48 -16.63 -27.19 -9.22
C ALA A 48 -16.43 -26.30 -7.99
N ASP A 49 -16.91 -26.73 -6.82
CA ASP A 49 -16.80 -25.97 -5.57
C ASP A 49 -15.32 -25.77 -5.19
N ARG A 50 -14.50 -26.83 -5.34
CA ARG A 50 -13.07 -26.80 -5.01
C ARG A 50 -12.26 -25.91 -5.96
N LEU A 51 -12.48 -26.00 -7.27
CA LEU A 51 -11.81 -25.13 -8.25
C LEU A 51 -12.26 -23.68 -8.11
N HIS A 52 -13.52 -23.45 -7.70
CA HIS A 52 -13.99 -22.11 -7.41
C HIS A 52 -13.27 -21.51 -6.19
N ASP A 53 -13.08 -22.28 -5.12
CA ASP A 53 -12.28 -21.85 -3.97
C ASP A 53 -10.83 -21.56 -4.32
N GLU A 54 -10.22 -22.43 -5.12
CA GLU A 54 -8.87 -22.21 -5.64
C GLU A 54 -8.77 -20.91 -6.46
N MET A 55 -9.76 -20.65 -7.30
CA MET A 55 -9.83 -19.43 -8.11
C MET A 55 -9.99 -18.18 -7.24
N LEU A 56 -10.86 -18.20 -6.22
CA LEU A 56 -11.03 -17.09 -5.30
C LEU A 56 -9.75 -16.83 -4.49
N PHE A 57 -9.06 -17.89 -4.06
CA PHE A 57 -7.75 -17.79 -3.41
C PHE A 57 -6.72 -17.12 -4.34
N HIS A 58 -6.61 -17.54 -5.60
CA HIS A 58 -5.73 -16.88 -6.58
C HIS A 58 -6.08 -15.41 -6.77
N ARG A 59 -7.36 -15.08 -6.88
CA ARG A 59 -7.79 -13.68 -7.00
C ARG A 59 -7.43 -12.87 -5.77
N ALA A 60 -7.60 -13.43 -4.57
CA ALA A 60 -7.23 -12.77 -3.33
C ALA A 60 -5.73 -12.45 -3.29
N THR A 61 -4.86 -13.40 -3.65
CA THR A 61 -3.40 -13.15 -3.67
C THR A 61 -2.99 -12.12 -4.72
N GLN A 62 -3.57 -12.17 -5.92
CA GLN A 62 -3.28 -11.19 -6.98
C GLN A 62 -3.79 -9.79 -6.63
N VAL A 63 -4.98 -9.70 -6.02
CA VAL A 63 -5.53 -8.42 -5.53
C VAL A 63 -4.61 -7.81 -4.48
N VAL A 64 -4.13 -8.61 -3.51
CA VAL A 64 -3.17 -8.13 -2.50
C VAL A 64 -1.97 -7.48 -3.15
N GLY A 65 -1.28 -8.19 -4.07
CA GLY A 65 -0.10 -7.64 -4.76
C GLY A 65 -0.43 -6.35 -5.50
N TRP A 66 -1.50 -6.33 -6.28
CA TRP A 66 -1.92 -5.15 -7.04
C TRP A 66 -2.26 -3.95 -6.15
N SER A 67 -2.94 -4.16 -5.00
CA SER A 67 -3.39 -3.07 -4.13
C SER A 67 -2.36 -2.59 -3.10
N LEU A 68 -1.17 -3.20 -3.01
CA LEU A 68 -0.15 -2.80 -2.03
C LEU A 68 0.14 -1.29 -1.99
N PRO A 69 0.37 -0.59 -3.13
CA PRO A 69 0.62 0.85 -3.09
C PRO A 69 -0.53 1.64 -2.48
N ALA A 70 -1.78 1.30 -2.84
CA ALA A 70 -2.95 1.96 -2.28
C ALA A 70 -3.13 1.69 -0.79
N MET A 71 -2.93 0.44 -0.37
CA MET A 71 -3.08 0.07 1.03
C MET A 71 -2.00 0.69 1.91
N THR A 72 -0.80 0.97 1.38
CA THR A 72 0.24 1.74 2.08
C THR A 72 -0.25 3.13 2.44
N LEU A 73 -0.67 3.95 1.46
CA LEU A 73 -1.14 5.31 1.73
C LEU A 73 -2.44 5.34 2.52
N TRP A 74 -3.35 4.39 2.28
CA TRP A 74 -4.59 4.29 3.03
C TRP A 74 -4.36 4.07 4.52
N TYR A 75 -3.46 3.14 4.89
CA TYR A 75 -3.15 2.89 6.29
C TYR A 75 -2.19 3.93 6.90
N MET A 76 -1.35 4.59 6.08
CA MET A 76 -0.63 5.78 6.53
C MET A 76 -1.61 6.88 6.96
N LYS A 77 -2.62 7.18 6.14
CA LYS A 77 -3.70 8.11 6.50
C LYS A 77 -4.41 7.67 7.77
N LYS A 78 -4.97 6.45 7.80
CA LYS A 78 -5.75 5.96 8.96
C LYS A 78 -4.95 5.97 10.26
N GLY A 79 -3.69 5.52 10.22
CA GLY A 79 -2.80 5.49 11.38
C GLY A 79 -2.46 6.89 11.89
N SER A 80 -2.21 7.82 10.97
CA SER A 80 -1.94 9.22 11.30
C SER A 80 -3.18 9.90 11.89
N GLU A 81 -4.34 9.73 11.27
CA GLU A 81 -5.60 10.34 11.74
C GLU A 81 -6.02 9.82 13.12
N ALA A 82 -5.77 8.54 13.41
CA ALA A 82 -6.06 7.95 14.71
C ALA A 82 -5.24 8.55 15.85
N GLU A 83 -3.99 8.93 15.59
CA GLU A 83 -3.08 9.49 16.60
C GLU A 83 -3.15 11.03 16.68
N PHE A 84 -3.27 11.70 15.53
CA PHE A 84 -3.07 13.15 15.41
C PHE A 84 -4.35 13.93 15.06
N GLY A 85 -5.41 13.23 14.65
CA GLY A 85 -6.67 13.79 14.16
C GLY A 85 -6.70 13.90 12.63
N ALA A 86 -7.93 13.91 12.10
CA ALA A 86 -8.21 13.99 10.67
C ALA A 86 -8.39 15.43 10.16
N GLY A 87 -8.27 15.59 8.84
CA GLY A 87 -8.54 16.83 8.11
C GLY A 87 -7.35 17.30 7.27
N SER A 88 -7.63 17.89 6.11
CA SER A 88 -6.60 18.39 5.18
C SER A 88 -5.73 19.50 5.79
N ASN A 89 -6.23 20.21 6.80
CA ASN A 89 -5.48 21.21 7.56
C ASN A 89 -4.61 20.62 8.69
N VAL A 90 -4.51 19.29 8.82
CA VAL A 90 -3.61 18.61 9.76
C VAL A 90 -2.38 18.11 9.00
N LEU A 91 -1.23 18.73 9.28
CA LEU A 91 0.05 18.37 8.70
C LEU A 91 1.01 17.93 9.82
N VAL A 92 1.18 16.63 10.01
CA VAL A 92 2.01 16.09 11.10
C VAL A 92 3.48 16.28 10.78
N ILE A 93 4.25 16.86 11.70
CA ILE A 93 5.69 17.09 11.55
C ILE A 93 6.43 16.24 12.59
N TRP A 94 7.40 15.44 12.18
CA TRP A 94 8.31 14.75 13.10
C TRP A 94 9.45 15.68 13.50
N LYS A 95 9.18 16.61 14.43
CA LYS A 95 10.02 17.77 14.73
C LYS A 95 11.42 17.42 15.24
N ASP A 96 11.56 16.30 15.95
CA ASP A 96 12.84 15.79 16.50
C ASP A 96 13.48 14.67 15.64
N ARG A 97 12.90 14.42 14.45
CA ARG A 97 13.07 13.27 13.53
C ARG A 97 12.06 12.16 13.76
N LEU A 98 11.88 11.38 12.70
CA LEU A 98 11.14 10.13 12.73
C LEU A 98 12.04 9.01 13.26
N ASN A 99 11.54 8.28 14.25
CA ASN A 99 12.25 7.19 14.92
C ASN A 99 11.38 5.92 14.97
N ALA A 100 11.89 4.86 15.58
CA ALA A 100 11.23 3.56 15.64
C ALA A 100 9.92 3.51 16.44
N GLU A 101 9.53 4.58 17.14
CA GLU A 101 8.22 4.63 17.81
C GLU A 101 7.08 4.79 16.80
N THR A 102 7.33 5.49 15.69
CA THR A 102 6.39 5.55 14.58
C THR A 102 6.61 4.34 13.67
N ILE A 103 5.57 3.52 13.50
CA ILE A 103 5.60 2.35 12.62
C ILE A 103 5.11 2.76 11.23
N VAL A 104 6.05 3.10 10.35
CA VAL A 104 5.80 3.49 8.95
C VAL A 104 6.85 2.84 8.04
N SER A 105 6.52 2.65 6.76
CA SER A 105 7.40 1.98 5.80
C SER A 105 8.66 2.79 5.50
N THR A 106 9.82 2.19 5.79
CA THR A 106 11.18 2.65 5.38
C THR A 106 11.44 4.16 5.50
N PRO A 107 11.19 4.79 6.66
CA PRO A 107 11.43 6.20 6.81
C PRO A 107 12.94 6.51 6.79
N ASN A 108 13.27 7.73 6.41
CA ASN A 108 14.60 8.30 6.58
C ASN A 108 14.65 9.07 7.92
N SER A 109 15.63 8.76 8.78
CA SER A 109 15.79 9.44 10.08
C SER A 109 16.76 10.63 10.05
N ASP A 110 17.31 11.00 8.90
CA ASP A 110 18.25 12.12 8.75
C ASP A 110 17.57 13.45 8.42
N VAL A 111 16.39 13.41 7.79
CA VAL A 111 15.60 14.59 7.41
C VAL A 111 14.38 14.78 8.32
N ILE A 112 13.82 15.99 8.33
CA ILE A 112 12.52 16.25 8.94
C ILE A 112 11.44 15.96 7.91
N TYR A 113 10.41 15.25 8.35
CA TYR A 113 9.23 14.95 7.54
C TYR A 113 8.03 15.73 8.01
N ALA A 114 7.22 16.16 7.05
CA ALA A 114 5.81 16.42 7.28
C ALA A 114 4.95 15.56 6.35
N MET A 115 3.88 14.98 6.90
CA MET A 115 2.93 14.15 6.18
C MET A 115 1.51 14.65 6.43
N GLY A 116 0.77 14.87 5.34
CA GLY A 116 -0.63 15.28 5.36
C GLY A 116 -1.43 14.50 4.31
N TYR A 117 -2.76 14.52 4.47
CA TYR A 117 -3.67 13.78 3.59
C TYR A 117 -4.84 14.69 3.23
N VAL A 118 -4.98 14.98 1.95
CA VAL A 118 -6.10 15.76 1.42
C VAL A 118 -7.23 14.81 1.04
N ASP A 119 -8.47 15.16 1.40
CA ASP A 119 -9.68 14.47 0.96
C ASP A 119 -10.48 15.39 0.01
N LEU A 120 -10.25 15.26 -1.29
CA LEU A 120 -10.92 16.06 -2.32
C LEU A 120 -12.41 15.71 -2.45
N LYS A 121 -12.87 14.58 -1.88
CA LYS A 121 -14.30 14.26 -1.85
C LYS A 121 -15.02 15.12 -0.81
N ALA A 122 -14.38 15.35 0.33
CA ALA A 122 -14.86 16.23 1.37
C ALA A 122 -14.69 17.71 1.01
N ASP A 123 -13.51 18.08 0.51
CA ASP A 123 -13.09 19.48 0.34
C ASP A 123 -13.43 20.05 -1.04
N GLY A 124 -13.62 19.21 -2.06
CA GLY A 124 -13.65 19.65 -3.46
C GLY A 124 -12.24 20.04 -3.95
N PRO A 125 -12.10 21.00 -4.88
CA PRO A 125 -10.79 21.53 -5.26
C PRO A 125 -10.04 22.09 -4.04
N THR A 126 -8.80 21.65 -3.80
CA THR A 126 -8.03 22.01 -2.60
C THR A 126 -6.74 22.73 -2.98
N VAL A 127 -6.46 23.83 -2.29
CA VAL A 127 -5.24 24.61 -2.46
C VAL A 127 -4.20 24.17 -1.44
N ILE A 128 -2.96 24.00 -1.90
CA ILE A 128 -1.77 23.77 -1.07
C ILE A 128 -0.80 24.92 -1.33
N GLU A 129 -0.65 25.83 -0.37
CA GLU A 129 0.34 26.90 -0.41
C GLU A 129 1.65 26.40 0.19
N VAL A 130 2.69 26.46 -0.62
CA VAL A 130 4.03 25.96 -0.31
C VAL A 130 4.99 27.16 -0.18
N PRO A 131 5.73 27.28 0.94
CA PRO A 131 6.70 28.34 1.11
C PRO A 131 7.94 28.11 0.22
N PRO A 132 8.69 29.16 -0.13
CA PRO A 132 9.94 29.02 -0.87
C PRO A 132 10.90 28.03 -0.21
N LYS A 133 11.68 27.29 -1.03
CA LYS A 133 12.67 26.27 -0.64
C LYS A 133 12.11 24.98 -0.03
N GLN A 134 10.80 24.89 0.24
CA GLN A 134 10.19 23.64 0.65
C GLN A 134 10.29 22.61 -0.49
N GLN A 135 10.62 21.37 -0.14
CA GLN A 135 10.74 20.26 -1.08
C GLN A 135 9.80 19.13 -0.71
N GLY A 136 9.36 18.39 -1.72
CA GLY A 136 8.61 17.17 -1.51
C GLY A 136 7.81 16.78 -2.74
N ILE A 137 6.75 16.03 -2.52
CA ILE A 137 5.92 15.48 -3.59
C ILE A 137 4.45 15.55 -3.22
N LEU A 138 3.62 15.57 -4.25
CA LEU A 138 2.19 15.33 -4.15
C LEU A 138 1.88 14.07 -4.96
N ASP A 139 1.42 13.03 -4.27
CA ASP A 139 1.08 11.75 -4.90
C ASP A 139 -0.43 11.49 -4.76
N ASP A 140 -0.98 10.81 -5.76
CA ASP A 140 -2.29 10.20 -5.62
C ASP A 140 -2.23 9.02 -4.63
N PHE A 141 -3.38 8.45 -4.27
CA PHE A 141 -3.45 7.35 -3.33
C PHE A 141 -3.04 5.98 -3.91
N TRP A 142 -2.35 5.95 -5.04
CA TRP A 142 -1.71 4.78 -5.65
C TRP A 142 -0.19 4.91 -5.72
N HIS A 143 0.39 5.91 -5.03
CA HIS A 143 1.79 6.34 -5.15
C HIS A 143 2.18 6.78 -6.58
N ARG A 144 1.22 7.30 -7.36
CA ARG A 144 1.52 7.92 -8.66
C ARG A 144 1.77 9.42 -8.44
N PRO A 145 2.89 9.97 -8.94
CA PRO A 145 3.17 11.38 -8.74
C PRO A 145 2.18 12.25 -9.50
N LEU A 146 1.56 13.20 -8.80
CA LEU A 146 0.85 14.32 -9.43
C LEU A 146 1.85 15.39 -9.87
N THR A 147 2.76 15.75 -8.97
CA THR A 147 3.87 16.69 -9.21
C THR A 147 4.91 16.62 -8.11
N ASP A 148 6.15 16.95 -8.47
CA ASP A 148 7.17 17.36 -7.51
C ASP A 148 6.89 18.78 -6.99
N VAL A 149 7.44 19.10 -5.82
CA VAL A 149 7.40 20.41 -5.15
C VAL A 149 8.81 20.87 -4.82
N GLY A 150 9.10 22.16 -5.02
CA GLY A 150 10.43 22.74 -4.83
C GLY A 150 11.26 22.80 -6.12
N TYR A 151 12.58 22.66 -6.00
CA TYR A 151 13.53 22.96 -7.09
C TYR A 151 13.30 22.24 -8.42
N VAL A 152 12.73 21.03 -8.39
CA VAL A 152 12.41 20.23 -9.58
C VAL A 152 10.92 20.25 -9.93
N GLY A 153 10.10 20.85 -9.07
CA GLY A 153 8.68 21.09 -9.30
C GLY A 153 8.42 22.34 -10.14
N PRO A 154 7.14 22.63 -10.45
CA PRO A 154 6.76 23.79 -11.24
C PRO A 154 7.09 25.13 -10.55
N ASP A 155 7.17 25.15 -9.21
CA ASP A 155 7.56 26.34 -8.45
C ASP A 155 9.06 26.69 -8.51
N LYS A 156 9.92 25.77 -8.98
CA LYS A 156 11.37 25.95 -9.11
C LYS A 156 12.07 26.38 -7.81
N GLY A 157 11.49 26.05 -6.66
CA GLY A 157 12.00 26.41 -5.33
C GLY A 157 11.57 27.80 -4.83
N GLU A 158 10.81 28.57 -5.61
CA GLU A 158 10.30 29.88 -5.21
C GLU A 158 8.99 29.79 -4.40
N GLY A 159 8.46 28.58 -4.21
CA GLY A 159 7.17 28.35 -3.56
C GLY A 159 5.99 28.76 -4.45
N GLY A 160 4.78 28.54 -3.99
CA GLY A 160 3.60 28.87 -4.76
C GLY A 160 2.33 28.18 -4.29
N LYS A 161 1.27 28.32 -5.08
CA LYS A 161 -0.04 27.74 -4.81
C LYS A 161 -0.31 26.61 -5.77
N TYR A 162 -0.43 25.41 -5.25
CA TYR A 162 -0.83 24.22 -5.98
C TYR A 162 -2.33 24.04 -5.82
N LEU A 163 -3.04 23.78 -6.92
CA LEU A 163 -4.47 23.50 -6.90
C LEU A 163 -4.69 22.06 -7.33
N ILE A 164 -5.24 21.26 -6.43
CA ILE A 164 -5.53 19.86 -6.68
C ILE A 164 -7.03 19.71 -6.92
N LEU A 165 -7.38 19.22 -8.12
CA LEU A 165 -8.75 19.04 -8.57
C LEU A 165 -9.18 17.59 -8.34
N PRO A 166 -10.41 17.34 -7.88
CA PRO A 166 -10.93 15.98 -7.73
C PRO A 166 -11.09 15.26 -9.09
N PRO A 167 -11.11 13.92 -9.10
CA PRO A 167 -11.21 13.12 -10.32
C PRO A 167 -12.50 13.39 -11.13
N ASP A 168 -13.57 13.82 -10.48
CA ASP A 168 -14.87 14.17 -11.08
C ASP A 168 -15.06 15.69 -11.29
N TYR A 169 -13.99 16.49 -11.21
CA TYR A 169 -14.08 17.92 -11.47
C TYR A 169 -14.33 18.21 -12.96
N GLU A 170 -15.42 18.94 -13.24
CA GLU A 170 -15.85 19.37 -14.58
C GLU A 170 -15.93 20.91 -14.73
N GLY A 171 -15.47 21.66 -13.72
CA GLY A 171 -15.48 23.12 -13.74
C GLY A 171 -14.30 23.73 -14.52
N GLU A 172 -14.31 25.05 -14.66
CA GLU A 172 -13.17 25.81 -15.18
C GLU A 172 -12.05 25.87 -14.15
N THR A 173 -10.82 25.50 -14.55
CA THR A 173 -9.64 25.61 -13.70
C THR A 173 -9.27 27.08 -13.47
N PRO A 174 -9.29 27.58 -12.23
CA PRO A 174 -8.89 28.96 -11.92
C PRO A 174 -7.43 29.25 -12.31
N GLU A 175 -7.18 30.47 -12.79
CA GLU A 175 -5.82 30.96 -13.03
C GLU A 175 -5.07 31.26 -11.72
N GLY A 176 -3.74 31.31 -11.79
CA GLY A 176 -2.87 31.68 -10.67
C GLY A 176 -2.40 30.52 -9.78
N TYR A 177 -2.64 29.28 -10.21
CA TYR A 177 -2.25 28.06 -9.50
C TYR A 177 -1.48 27.10 -10.40
N TYR A 178 -0.55 26.33 -9.83
CA TYR A 178 -0.04 25.11 -10.43
C TYR A 178 -1.10 24.01 -10.26
N SER A 179 -1.89 23.77 -11.31
CA SER A 179 -3.11 22.96 -11.21
C SER A 179 -2.92 21.54 -11.71
N PHE A 180 -3.38 20.55 -10.93
CA PHE A 180 -3.31 19.13 -11.25
C PHE A 180 -4.64 18.45 -10.94
N LYS A 181 -5.09 17.54 -11.81
CA LYS A 181 -6.29 16.73 -11.56
C LYS A 181 -5.85 15.36 -11.03
N SER A 182 -6.25 15.04 -9.80
CA SER A 182 -5.95 13.77 -9.18
C SER A 182 -6.89 12.67 -9.70
N PRO A 183 -6.40 11.46 -10.04
CA PRO A 183 -7.25 10.32 -10.38
C PRO A 183 -7.91 9.69 -9.13
N THR A 184 -7.43 10.00 -7.92
CA THR A 184 -8.03 9.62 -6.62
C THR A 184 -8.60 10.84 -5.90
N TYR A 185 -9.58 10.62 -5.02
CA TYR A 185 -10.07 11.66 -4.12
C TYR A 185 -9.09 11.97 -3.01
N ASN A 186 -8.36 10.98 -2.48
CA ASN A 186 -7.33 11.25 -1.50
C ASN A 186 -5.99 11.57 -2.17
N VAL A 187 -5.22 12.50 -1.60
CA VAL A 187 -3.89 12.92 -2.09
C VAL A 187 -2.91 13.00 -0.93
N PHE A 188 -1.74 12.43 -1.12
CA PHE A 188 -0.67 12.41 -0.13
C PHE A 188 0.19 13.66 -0.28
N VAL A 189 0.33 14.40 0.82
CA VAL A 189 1.17 15.59 0.92
C VAL A 189 2.41 15.25 1.72
N PHE A 190 3.57 15.26 1.07
CA PHE A 190 4.80 14.77 1.70
C PHE A 190 5.96 15.73 1.55
N TRP A 191 6.35 16.33 2.67
CA TRP A 191 7.42 17.31 2.74
C TRP A 191 8.69 16.76 3.35
N ARG A 192 9.81 17.24 2.81
CA ARG A 192 11.15 17.06 3.37
C ARG A 192 11.79 18.41 3.63
N ALA A 193 12.42 18.55 4.78
CA ALA A 193 13.27 19.68 5.11
C ALA A 193 14.53 19.18 5.80
N PHE A 194 15.62 19.91 5.60
CA PHE A 194 16.95 19.49 6.00
C PHE A 194 17.34 20.22 7.28
N ARG A 195 17.84 19.46 8.24
CA ARG A 195 18.44 19.99 9.47
C ARG A 195 19.68 20.79 9.11
N ASP A 196 20.05 21.71 10.00
CA ASP A 196 21.33 22.38 9.91
C ASP A 196 22.46 21.36 9.86
N LYS A 197 23.39 21.54 8.91
CA LYS A 197 24.40 20.54 8.61
C LYS A 197 25.48 20.43 9.70
N GLU A 198 25.78 21.54 10.38
CA GLU A 198 26.86 21.61 11.35
C GLU A 198 26.40 21.23 12.76
N THR A 199 25.22 21.73 13.15
CA THR A 199 24.65 21.58 14.49
C THR A 199 23.65 20.43 14.57
N GLY A 200 23.03 20.05 13.44
CA GLY A 200 21.89 19.15 13.43
C GLY A 200 20.61 19.79 13.97
N ASP A 201 20.53 21.10 14.14
CA ASP A 201 19.30 21.76 14.59
C ASP A 201 18.18 21.61 13.52
N ALA A 202 16.97 21.29 13.97
CA ALA A 202 15.78 21.13 13.14
C ALA A 202 14.86 22.37 13.15
N THR A 203 15.14 23.38 13.99
CA THR A 203 14.25 24.52 14.23
C THR A 203 13.83 25.24 12.95
N GLU A 204 14.80 25.59 12.09
CA GLU A 204 14.52 26.25 10.81
C GLU A 204 13.77 25.34 9.83
N ALA A 205 14.07 24.04 9.84
CA ALA A 205 13.40 23.06 9.00
C ALA A 205 11.91 22.90 9.37
N VAL A 206 11.62 22.86 10.68
CA VAL A 206 10.26 22.82 11.21
C VAL A 206 9.53 24.13 10.92
N ALA A 207 10.16 25.28 11.19
CA ALA A 207 9.58 26.59 10.93
C ALA A 207 9.27 26.83 9.44
N LEU A 208 10.06 26.25 8.53
CA LEU A 208 9.76 26.23 7.09
C LEU A 208 8.47 25.46 6.81
N MET A 209 8.35 24.22 7.31
CA MET A 209 7.18 23.39 7.05
C MET A 209 5.88 23.97 7.63
N GLU A 210 5.94 24.63 8.79
CA GLU A 210 4.78 25.28 9.46
C GLU A 210 4.23 26.49 8.69
N GLN A 211 4.92 26.96 7.65
CA GLN A 211 4.39 28.00 6.75
C GLN A 211 3.44 27.42 5.69
N THR A 212 3.35 26.09 5.55
CA THR A 212 2.38 25.45 4.64
C THR A 212 0.95 25.85 4.99
N ARG A 213 0.09 26.03 3.98
CA ARG A 213 -1.37 26.16 4.16
C ARG A 213 -2.08 25.18 3.25
N ILE A 214 -3.10 24.48 3.76
CA ILE A 214 -3.91 23.53 3.00
C ILE A 214 -5.37 23.81 3.29
N TYR A 215 -6.17 24.10 2.26
CA TYR A 215 -7.57 24.48 2.43
C TYR A 215 -8.40 24.27 1.17
N PRO A 216 -9.72 24.01 1.29
CA PRO A 216 -10.64 24.00 0.16
C PRO A 216 -10.58 25.33 -0.60
N LEU A 217 -10.53 25.32 -1.93
CA LEU A 217 -10.54 26.52 -2.76
C LEU A 217 -11.72 27.44 -2.44
N ALA A 218 -12.87 26.86 -2.07
CA ALA A 218 -14.06 27.57 -1.64
C ALA A 218 -13.86 28.42 -0.36
N GLU A 219 -12.86 28.10 0.45
CA GLU A 219 -12.53 28.76 1.71
C GLU A 219 -11.31 29.70 1.60
N LYS A 220 -10.79 29.95 0.40
CA LYS A 220 -9.55 30.72 0.19
C LYS A 220 -9.50 32.11 0.84
N ASP A 221 -10.65 32.75 1.03
CA ASP A 221 -10.74 34.10 1.61
C ASP A 221 -10.73 34.06 3.15
N ASN A 222 -10.99 32.90 3.76
CA ASN A 222 -10.92 32.66 5.19
C ASN A 222 -10.57 31.18 5.46
N PRO A 223 -9.33 30.77 5.17
CA PRO A 223 -8.95 29.36 5.26
C PRO A 223 -8.92 28.88 6.71
N PRO A 224 -9.17 27.58 6.96
CA PRO A 224 -9.08 26.99 8.27
C PRO A 224 -7.65 27.09 8.82
N GLU A 225 -7.55 27.20 10.15
CA GLU A 225 -6.25 27.24 10.81
C GLU A 225 -5.53 25.90 10.64
N MET A 226 -4.26 25.94 10.23
CA MET A 226 -3.42 24.75 10.14
C MET A 226 -3.06 24.23 11.52
N ARG A 227 -3.02 22.90 11.64
CA ARG A 227 -2.52 22.20 12.82
C ARG A 227 -1.25 21.43 12.45
N PHE A 228 -0.20 21.62 13.24
CA PHE A 228 1.09 20.94 13.06
C PHE A 228 1.47 20.06 14.26
N PRO A 229 0.79 18.92 14.49
CA PRO A 229 1.13 18.00 15.57
C PRO A 229 2.59 17.56 15.49
N ASN A 230 3.27 17.46 16.65
CA ASN A 230 4.58 16.82 16.71
C ASN A 230 4.40 15.30 16.71
N GLY A 231 4.82 14.64 15.63
CA GLY A 231 4.81 13.19 15.50
C GLY A 231 6.00 12.50 16.16
N SER A 232 7.05 13.23 16.56
CA SER A 232 8.20 12.65 17.22
C SER A 232 7.84 12.09 18.59
N GLY A 233 8.31 10.86 18.86
CA GLY A 233 8.04 10.18 20.11
C GLY A 233 6.59 9.68 20.26
N LYS A 234 5.88 9.49 19.13
CA LYS A 234 4.48 9.06 19.12
C LYS A 234 4.32 7.69 18.46
N PRO A 235 3.53 6.78 19.06
CA PRO A 235 3.41 5.40 18.62
C PRO A 235 2.40 5.21 17.48
N ALA A 236 2.42 6.09 16.47
CA ALA A 236 1.51 5.99 15.33
C ALA A 236 1.81 4.72 14.52
N ASN A 237 0.80 3.85 14.36
CA ASN A 237 0.89 2.66 13.51
C ASN A 237 0.27 2.93 12.15
N MET A 238 1.13 3.08 11.15
CA MET A 238 0.81 3.56 9.81
C MET A 238 1.02 2.47 8.73
N VAL A 239 1.12 1.19 9.13
CA VAL A 239 1.24 0.07 8.19
C VAL A 239 -0.08 -0.71 8.08
N TYR A 240 -0.33 -1.25 6.89
CA TYR A 240 -1.49 -2.11 6.65
C TYR A 240 -1.37 -3.44 7.40
N PRO A 241 -2.51 -4.05 7.79
CA PRO A 241 -2.54 -5.37 8.40
C PRO A 241 -2.20 -6.46 7.37
N ARG A 242 -1.80 -7.63 7.86
CA ARG A 242 -1.38 -8.77 7.02
C ARG A 242 -2.34 -9.96 7.12
N ASP A 243 -3.48 -9.77 7.79
CA ASP A 243 -4.54 -10.75 7.96
C ASP A 243 -5.80 -10.34 7.17
N TYR A 244 -6.92 -11.01 7.42
CA TYR A 244 -8.21 -10.71 6.79
C TYR A 244 -8.63 -9.23 6.85
N SER A 245 -8.25 -8.49 7.90
CA SER A 245 -8.59 -7.06 8.01
C SER A 245 -7.97 -6.20 6.91
N TYR A 246 -6.98 -6.73 6.16
CA TYR A 246 -6.50 -6.11 4.92
C TYR A 246 -7.63 -5.91 3.91
N PHE A 247 -8.50 -6.91 3.73
CA PHE A 247 -9.61 -6.84 2.79
C PHE A 247 -10.75 -5.95 3.30
N GLU A 248 -10.90 -5.79 4.61
CA GLU A 248 -11.81 -4.80 5.20
C GLU A 248 -11.32 -3.38 4.86
N GLY A 249 -10.03 -3.09 5.09
CA GLY A 249 -9.42 -1.83 4.70
C GLY A 249 -9.50 -1.58 3.19
N LEU A 250 -9.28 -2.60 2.35
CA LEU A 250 -9.39 -2.48 0.90
C LEU A 250 -10.83 -2.19 0.47
N ALA A 251 -11.82 -2.81 1.11
CA ALA A 251 -13.22 -2.50 0.84
C ALA A 251 -13.60 -1.07 1.24
N GLU A 252 -13.06 -0.56 2.34
CA GLU A 252 -13.20 0.85 2.73
C GLU A 252 -12.56 1.78 1.68
N PHE A 253 -11.32 1.50 1.28
CA PHE A 253 -10.60 2.26 0.24
C PHE A 253 -11.39 2.31 -1.07
N VAL A 254 -11.84 1.15 -1.59
CA VAL A 254 -12.64 1.05 -2.81
C VAL A 254 -13.95 1.84 -2.71
N ASN A 255 -14.54 1.90 -1.51
CA ASN A 255 -15.74 2.69 -1.25
C ASN A 255 -15.46 4.20 -1.21
N ALA A 256 -14.34 4.62 -0.62
CA ALA A 256 -13.94 6.02 -0.54
C ALA A 256 -13.50 6.58 -1.91
N GLU A 257 -12.80 5.78 -2.71
CA GLU A 257 -12.08 6.26 -3.89
C GLU A 257 -12.86 6.27 -5.20
N ALA A 258 -12.40 7.08 -6.15
CA ALA A 258 -12.95 7.11 -7.51
C ALA A 258 -12.73 5.78 -8.25
N VAL A 259 -13.51 5.54 -9.31
CA VAL A 259 -13.31 4.41 -10.22
C VAL A 259 -12.37 4.83 -11.34
N ASP A 260 -11.12 4.41 -11.28
CA ASP A 260 -10.16 4.61 -12.36
C ASP A 260 -10.56 3.73 -13.57
N LYS A 261 -10.45 4.30 -14.77
CA LYS A 261 -10.75 3.63 -16.04
C LYS A 261 -9.76 2.51 -16.37
N GLU A 262 -8.60 2.49 -15.72
CA GLU A 262 -7.56 1.47 -15.95
C GLU A 262 -7.79 0.21 -15.09
N ASP A 263 -8.63 0.30 -14.05
CA ASP A 263 -8.76 -0.74 -13.02
C ASP A 263 -9.92 -1.72 -13.23
N TRP A 264 -10.65 -1.65 -14.34
CA TRP A 264 -11.89 -2.44 -14.52
C TRP A 264 -11.70 -3.95 -14.32
N SER A 265 -10.61 -4.52 -14.83
CA SER A 265 -10.30 -5.94 -14.66
C SER A 265 -10.04 -6.31 -13.20
N MET A 266 -9.24 -5.51 -12.49
CA MET A 266 -8.91 -5.75 -11.08
C MET A 266 -10.11 -5.51 -10.17
N ARG A 267 -10.95 -4.52 -10.48
CA ARG A 267 -12.26 -4.33 -9.83
C ARG A 267 -13.20 -5.51 -10.06
N GLY A 268 -13.15 -6.15 -11.23
CA GLY A 268 -13.86 -7.41 -11.49
C GLY A 268 -13.38 -8.56 -10.59
N LEU A 269 -12.07 -8.67 -10.36
CA LEU A 269 -11.52 -9.65 -9.41
C LEU A 269 -12.00 -9.35 -7.98
N MET A 270 -11.91 -8.11 -7.53
CA MET A 270 -12.41 -7.66 -6.22
C MET A 270 -13.91 -7.93 -6.04
N ALA A 271 -14.73 -7.67 -7.06
CA ALA A 271 -16.17 -7.94 -7.00
C ALA A 271 -16.47 -9.43 -6.76
N SER A 272 -15.67 -10.34 -7.34
CA SER A 272 -15.80 -11.79 -7.08
C SER A 272 -15.41 -12.20 -5.65
N LEU A 273 -14.64 -11.37 -4.96
CA LEU A 273 -14.30 -11.50 -3.55
C LEU A 273 -15.32 -10.81 -2.63
N GLY A 274 -16.37 -10.19 -3.20
CA GLY A 274 -17.40 -9.44 -2.47
C GLY A 274 -17.07 -7.97 -2.23
N ILE A 275 -16.00 -7.44 -2.80
CA ILE A 275 -15.60 -6.04 -2.68
C ILE A 275 -16.10 -5.25 -3.88
N GLU A 276 -17.10 -4.40 -3.66
CA GLU A 276 -17.71 -3.56 -4.70
C GLU A 276 -18.05 -2.18 -4.13
N LYS A 277 -17.72 -1.13 -4.90
CA LYS A 277 -18.01 0.25 -4.51
C LYS A 277 -19.51 0.44 -4.31
N GLY A 278 -19.90 1.05 -3.19
CA GLY A 278 -21.29 1.30 -2.81
C GLY A 278 -21.98 0.10 -2.15
N LYS A 279 -21.31 -1.04 -1.98
CA LYS A 279 -21.90 -2.23 -1.33
C LYS A 279 -21.20 -2.56 0.00
N PRO A 280 -21.94 -3.05 1.00
CA PRO A 280 -21.33 -3.54 2.24
C PRO A 280 -20.46 -4.77 1.98
N PHE A 281 -19.26 -4.78 2.54
CA PHE A 281 -18.40 -5.96 2.55
C PHE A 281 -18.74 -6.85 3.74
N LYS A 282 -19.46 -7.96 3.48
CA LYS A 282 -19.96 -8.90 4.50
C LYS A 282 -19.71 -10.36 4.08
N PRO A 283 -18.45 -10.79 3.95
CA PRO A 283 -18.14 -12.17 3.58
C PRO A 283 -18.60 -13.14 4.67
N ASP A 284 -19.06 -14.33 4.25
CA ASP A 284 -19.36 -15.44 5.15
C ASP A 284 -18.08 -16.10 5.68
N ALA A 285 -18.23 -17.11 6.55
CA ALA A 285 -17.08 -17.79 7.16
C ALA A 285 -16.15 -18.43 6.13
N ARG A 286 -16.69 -18.99 5.05
CA ARG A 286 -15.90 -19.62 3.98
C ARG A 286 -15.06 -18.58 3.24
N MET A 287 -15.66 -17.46 2.85
CA MET A 287 -14.95 -16.39 2.17
C MET A 287 -13.90 -15.73 3.07
N LYS A 288 -14.19 -15.55 4.37
CA LYS A 288 -13.21 -15.04 5.34
C LYS A 288 -11.96 -15.91 5.42
N GLU A 289 -12.11 -17.24 5.38
CA GLU A 289 -10.98 -18.16 5.38
C GLU A 289 -10.12 -17.99 4.12
N ILE A 290 -10.75 -17.96 2.94
CA ILE A 290 -10.06 -17.77 1.66
C ILE A 290 -9.30 -16.44 1.62
N LEU A 291 -9.93 -15.38 2.10
CA LEU A 291 -9.32 -14.06 2.16
C LEU A 291 -8.19 -13.99 3.20
N SER A 292 -8.32 -14.65 4.35
CA SER A 292 -7.23 -14.76 5.33
C SER A 292 -6.01 -15.43 4.71
N ALA A 293 -6.22 -16.57 4.05
CA ALA A 293 -5.16 -17.28 3.34
C ALA A 293 -4.57 -16.44 2.19
N GLY A 294 -5.42 -15.74 1.45
CA GLY A 294 -5.03 -14.85 0.36
C GLY A 294 -4.18 -13.67 0.83
N ALA A 295 -4.52 -13.05 1.96
CA ALA A 295 -3.72 -11.99 2.58
C ALA A 295 -2.35 -12.53 2.99
N GLU A 296 -2.30 -13.61 3.76
CA GLU A 296 -1.04 -14.15 4.26
C GLU A 296 -0.13 -14.62 3.12
N VAL A 297 -0.66 -15.38 2.16
CA VAL A 297 0.14 -15.89 1.05
C VAL A 297 0.49 -14.79 0.05
N GLY A 298 -0.42 -13.86 -0.24
CA GLY A 298 -0.16 -12.73 -1.14
C GLY A 298 0.98 -11.86 -0.63
N MET A 299 1.02 -11.57 0.68
CA MET A 299 2.12 -10.83 1.31
C MET A 299 3.44 -11.61 1.18
N LYS A 300 3.44 -12.91 1.47
CA LYS A 300 4.63 -13.76 1.30
C LYS A 300 5.10 -13.84 -0.16
N MET A 301 4.18 -13.81 -1.13
CA MET A 301 4.52 -13.75 -2.55
C MET A 301 5.24 -12.45 -2.89
N ALA A 302 4.75 -11.30 -2.41
CA ALA A 302 5.41 -10.01 -2.60
C ALA A 302 6.81 -9.98 -1.96
N GLU A 303 6.93 -10.45 -0.71
CA GLU A 303 8.22 -10.54 -0.02
C GLU A 303 9.19 -11.49 -0.72
N ALA A 304 8.72 -12.65 -1.18
CA ALA A 304 9.54 -13.61 -1.93
C ALA A 304 9.97 -13.07 -3.29
N LEU A 305 9.11 -12.29 -3.95
CA LEU A 305 9.45 -11.61 -5.20
C LEU A 305 10.58 -10.60 -4.97
N ARG A 306 10.42 -9.72 -3.96
CA ARG A 306 11.37 -8.65 -3.67
C ARG A 306 12.70 -9.14 -3.09
N PHE A 307 12.66 -9.99 -2.06
CA PHE A 307 13.87 -10.42 -1.34
C PHE A 307 14.46 -11.72 -1.88
N GLY A 308 13.78 -12.38 -2.82
CA GLY A 308 14.29 -13.53 -3.53
C GLY A 308 15.14 -13.16 -4.76
N ASP A 309 15.33 -14.14 -5.63
CA ASP A 309 16.13 -14.03 -6.86
C ASP A 309 15.26 -13.83 -8.13
N LYS A 310 13.96 -13.58 -7.95
CA LYS A 310 12.97 -13.57 -9.04
C LYS A 310 12.75 -12.19 -9.65
N LEU A 311 12.85 -11.13 -8.85
CA LEU A 311 12.72 -9.77 -9.37
C LEU A 311 13.97 -9.37 -10.16
N GLN A 312 13.76 -9.09 -11.44
CA GLN A 312 14.82 -8.74 -12.39
C GLN A 312 15.37 -7.33 -12.14
N ASP A 313 16.59 -7.09 -12.64
CA ASP A 313 17.24 -5.77 -12.68
C ASP A 313 17.41 -5.10 -11.30
N THR A 314 17.45 -5.92 -10.24
CA THR A 314 17.63 -5.41 -8.88
C THR A 314 19.09 -5.26 -8.50
N LYS A 315 20.02 -6.13 -8.94
CA LYS A 315 21.42 -6.08 -8.46
C LYS A 315 22.21 -4.92 -9.05
N TYR A 316 22.86 -4.15 -8.17
CA TYR A 316 23.83 -3.13 -8.59
C TYR A 316 25.18 -3.74 -8.99
N TRP A 317 25.64 -4.75 -8.23
CA TRP A 317 26.85 -5.52 -8.54
C TRP A 317 26.54 -7.02 -8.59
N PRO A 318 26.92 -7.75 -9.66
CA PRO A 318 26.59 -9.17 -9.81
C PRO A 318 27.10 -10.08 -8.68
N ASP A 319 28.26 -9.74 -8.12
CA ASP A 319 29.00 -10.50 -7.09
C ASP A 319 28.62 -10.12 -5.66
N ARG A 320 27.67 -9.19 -5.45
CA ARG A 320 27.24 -8.70 -4.13
C ARG A 320 25.73 -8.78 -3.96
N GLN A 321 25.25 -8.44 -2.76
CA GLN A 321 23.83 -8.43 -2.36
C GLN A 321 23.29 -6.99 -2.24
N TRP A 322 23.83 -6.05 -3.02
CA TRP A 322 23.30 -4.69 -3.07
C TRP A 322 22.26 -4.60 -4.17
N HIS A 323 21.01 -4.34 -3.78
CA HIS A 323 19.88 -4.25 -4.68
C HIS A 323 19.35 -2.82 -4.77
N ASN A 324 19.06 -2.37 -5.99
CA ASN A 324 18.29 -1.17 -6.26
C ASN A 324 16.83 -1.38 -5.81
N VAL A 325 16.29 -0.40 -5.08
CA VAL A 325 14.91 -0.41 -4.61
C VAL A 325 13.96 -0.07 -5.74
N LEU A 326 14.36 0.84 -6.62
CA LEU A 326 13.66 1.19 -7.85
C LEU A 326 14.33 0.49 -9.02
N ASN A 327 13.93 -0.74 -9.32
CA ASN A 327 14.50 -1.55 -10.39
C ASN A 327 13.94 -1.21 -11.79
N VAL A 328 13.19 -0.10 -11.91
CA VAL A 328 12.71 0.47 -13.17
C VAL A 328 13.03 1.96 -13.22
N LEU A 329 13.11 2.54 -14.42
CA LEU A 329 13.35 3.97 -14.63
C LEU A 329 12.06 4.80 -14.66
N ASP A 330 10.95 4.18 -15.08
CA ASP A 330 9.65 4.83 -15.15
C ASP A 330 8.92 4.68 -13.81
N VAL A 331 8.60 5.80 -13.18
CA VAL A 331 7.86 5.89 -11.91
C VAL A 331 6.41 5.41 -12.03
N GLU A 332 5.86 5.33 -13.25
CA GLU A 332 4.57 4.70 -13.53
C GLU A 332 4.69 3.20 -13.81
N PHE A 333 5.90 2.63 -13.78
CA PHE A 333 6.19 1.22 -14.06
C PHE A 333 5.80 0.77 -15.47
N LYS A 334 5.60 1.70 -16.42
CA LYS A 334 5.24 1.35 -17.79
C LYS A 334 6.47 0.88 -18.56
N THR A 335 6.20 -0.06 -19.45
CA THR A 335 7.09 -0.50 -20.52
C THR A 335 6.41 -0.20 -21.86
N ASP A 336 7.05 -0.57 -22.98
CA ASP A 336 6.51 -0.34 -24.32
C ASP A 336 5.09 -0.92 -24.55
N SER A 337 4.68 -1.93 -23.78
CA SER A 337 3.38 -2.60 -24.00
C SER A 337 2.63 -3.05 -22.74
N TYR A 338 3.23 -2.93 -21.54
CA TYR A 338 2.59 -3.38 -20.30
C TYR A 338 3.12 -2.61 -19.07
N ILE A 339 2.37 -2.66 -17.96
CA ILE A 339 2.84 -2.20 -16.65
C ILE A 339 3.61 -3.35 -16.00
N ASN A 340 4.85 -3.10 -15.56
CA ASN A 340 5.66 -4.07 -14.84
C ASN A 340 5.12 -4.26 -13.41
N VAL A 341 4.09 -5.10 -13.29
CA VAL A 341 3.40 -5.39 -12.03
C VAL A 341 4.34 -5.98 -10.98
N ASP A 342 5.32 -6.78 -11.39
CA ASP A 342 6.28 -7.38 -10.46
C ASP A 342 7.23 -6.33 -9.87
N ALA A 343 7.71 -5.39 -10.68
CA ALA A 343 8.49 -4.25 -10.19
C ALA A 343 7.68 -3.36 -9.25
N ARG A 344 6.38 -3.15 -9.55
CA ARG A 344 5.49 -2.36 -8.69
C ARG A 344 5.18 -3.05 -7.36
N ILE A 345 5.00 -4.38 -7.37
CA ILE A 345 4.80 -5.18 -6.15
C ILE A 345 6.08 -5.25 -5.30
N GLY A 346 7.24 -5.29 -5.97
CA GLY A 346 8.53 -5.40 -5.31
C GLY A 346 9.08 -4.07 -4.78
N MET A 347 8.53 -2.93 -5.20
CA MET A 347 8.83 -1.63 -4.60
C MET A 347 8.06 -1.49 -3.28
#